data_AF-A0A968VL05-F1
#
_entry.id   AF-A0A968VL05-F1
#
_cell.length_a   1.000
_cell.length_b   1.000
_cell.length_c   1.000
_cell.angle_alpha   90.00
_cell.angle_beta   90.00
_cell.angle_gamma   90.00
#
_symmetry.space_group_name_H-M   'P 1'
#
loop_
_entity.id
_entity.type
_entity.pdbx_description
1 polymer ?
#
loop_
_entity_poly.entity_id
_entity_poly.type
_entity_poly.pdbx_seq_one_letter_code
_entity_poly.pdbx_strand_id
1 'polypeptide(L)'
;MTHIPTNSNIQYIPVNDLLYDPLNPRLPGKVEGKDEQAVIDWMLRDSTIPELMNSIAQQGYFSGEPLLVVRNSNEKYIVIEGNRRLTAVKLLLDPEKASIKKTAVSTAAKEAQFRPERLPVLIFNRREDILDYLGYRHITGIKQWSSLAKAKYLRQLSETMQGEDVDVQHKRLAKIIGSRSDYVAKLLIGLEVYELIEDSDFMVLKI
;
A
#
# COMPACT_ATOMS: atom_id res chain seq x y z
N MET A 1 -17.83 -12.84 20.14
CA MET A 1 -16.78 -13.48 19.31
C MET A 1 -17.19 -13.30 17.87
N THR A 2 -16.59 -12.35 17.16
CA THR A 2 -16.87 -12.13 15.73
C THR A 2 -16.15 -13.22 14.95
N HIS A 3 -16.94 -14.11 14.37
CA HIS A 3 -16.46 -15.24 13.59
C HIS A 3 -16.00 -14.70 12.23
N ILE A 4 -14.70 -14.42 12.08
CA ILE A 4 -14.15 -14.22 10.73
C ILE A 4 -14.32 -15.58 10.03
N PRO A 5 -15.01 -15.66 8.88
CA PRO A 5 -15.18 -16.92 8.18
C PRO A 5 -13.82 -17.56 7.90
N THR A 6 -13.64 -18.80 8.36
CA THR A 6 -12.37 -19.53 8.32
C THR A 6 -12.05 -20.14 6.95
N ASN A 7 -12.97 -20.00 5.98
CA ASN A 7 -12.83 -20.57 4.64
C ASN A 7 -13.15 -19.53 3.56
N SER A 8 -12.26 -18.55 3.42
CA SER A 8 -12.30 -17.62 2.29
C SER A 8 -11.06 -17.86 1.43
N ASN A 9 -11.18 -18.75 0.45
CA ASN A 9 -10.15 -18.89 -0.57
C ASN A 9 -10.03 -17.57 -1.35
N ILE A 10 -8.80 -17.12 -1.55
CA ILE A 10 -8.52 -15.94 -2.38
C ILE A 10 -8.95 -16.25 -3.81
N GLN A 11 -9.80 -15.39 -4.37
CA GLN A 11 -10.20 -15.44 -5.77
C GLN A 11 -9.57 -14.30 -6.55
N TYR A 12 -9.26 -14.51 -7.82
CA TYR A 12 -8.74 -13.44 -8.69
C TYR A 12 -9.87 -12.92 -9.57
N ILE A 13 -10.29 -11.68 -9.35
CA ILE A 13 -11.43 -11.06 -10.06
C ILE A 13 -10.93 -9.99 -11.03
N PRO A 14 -11.47 -9.89 -12.26
CA PRO A 14 -11.13 -8.82 -13.18
C PRO A 14 -11.34 -7.43 -12.58
N VAL A 15 -10.44 -6.50 -12.85
CA VAL A 15 -10.52 -5.12 -12.32
C VAL A 15 -11.82 -4.41 -12.75
N ASN A 16 -12.39 -4.77 -13.91
CA ASN A 16 -13.64 -4.21 -14.43
C ASN A 16 -14.90 -4.70 -13.68
N ASP A 17 -14.80 -5.78 -12.92
CA ASP A 17 -15.87 -6.32 -12.08
C ASP A 17 -15.79 -5.78 -10.64
N LEU A 18 -14.75 -5.01 -10.32
CA LEU A 18 -14.54 -4.36 -9.03
C LEU A 18 -15.04 -2.91 -9.07
N LEU A 19 -16.00 -2.64 -8.18
CA LEU A 19 -16.66 -1.36 -7.99
C LEU A 19 -16.17 -0.70 -6.70
N TYR A 20 -16.10 0.63 -6.68
CA TYR A 20 -15.82 1.37 -5.45
C TYR A 20 -16.98 1.23 -4.47
N ASP A 21 -16.64 1.23 -3.17
CA ASP A 21 -17.64 1.26 -2.11
C ASP A 21 -18.36 2.61 -2.08
N PRO A 22 -19.68 2.65 -2.34
CA PRO A 22 -20.44 3.88 -2.28
C PRO A 22 -20.53 4.43 -0.87
N LEU A 23 -20.28 3.64 0.19
CA LEU A 23 -20.33 4.04 1.60
C LEU A 23 -18.91 4.13 2.22
N ASN A 24 -17.89 4.40 1.41
CA ASN A 24 -16.51 4.42 1.86
C ASN A 24 -16.27 5.61 2.82
N PRO A 25 -15.92 5.37 4.10
CA PRO A 25 -15.78 6.45 5.09
C PRO A 25 -14.67 7.48 4.79
N ARG A 26 -13.79 7.19 3.82
CA ARG A 26 -12.75 8.12 3.36
C ARG A 26 -13.22 9.09 2.27
N LEU A 27 -14.40 8.84 1.69
CA LEU A 27 -14.99 9.74 0.71
C LEU A 27 -15.88 10.76 1.44
N PRO A 28 -15.83 12.04 1.07
CA PRO A 28 -16.75 13.04 1.60
C PRO A 28 -18.15 12.75 1.07
N GLY A 29 -19.19 13.08 1.83
CA GLY A 29 -20.59 12.87 1.42
C GLY A 29 -20.98 13.50 0.07
N LYS A 30 -20.17 14.46 -0.45
CA LYS A 30 -20.35 15.04 -1.79
C LYS A 30 -19.81 14.17 -2.95
N VAL A 31 -19.04 13.13 -2.66
CA VAL A 31 -18.43 12.17 -3.61
C VAL A 31 -19.00 10.76 -3.37
N GLU A 32 -19.54 10.51 -2.19
CA GLU A 32 -20.31 9.32 -1.84
C GLU A 32 -21.43 9.07 -2.87
N GLY A 33 -21.47 7.86 -3.43
CA GLY A 33 -22.46 7.48 -4.46
C GLY A 33 -22.34 8.18 -5.82
N LYS A 34 -21.27 8.95 -6.08
CA LYS A 34 -21.01 9.54 -7.42
C LYS A 34 -20.34 8.56 -8.38
N ASP A 35 -20.19 9.00 -9.63
CA ASP A 35 -19.53 8.22 -10.67
C ASP A 35 -18.07 7.87 -10.36
N GLU A 36 -17.54 6.89 -11.09
CA GLU A 36 -16.18 6.37 -10.88
C GLU A 36 -15.11 7.47 -10.98
N GLN A 37 -15.33 8.45 -11.86
CA GLN A 37 -14.39 9.54 -12.11
C GLN A 37 -14.25 10.45 -10.89
N ALA A 38 -15.36 10.85 -10.27
CA ALA A 38 -15.34 11.68 -9.06
C ALA A 38 -14.59 10.99 -7.91
N VAL A 39 -14.72 9.67 -7.78
CA VAL A 39 -14.02 8.87 -6.76
C VAL A 39 -12.51 8.84 -7.04
N ILE A 40 -12.11 8.60 -8.29
CA ILE A 40 -10.70 8.61 -8.71
C ILE A 40 -10.07 9.98 -8.45
N ASP A 41 -10.74 11.05 -8.87
CA ASP A 41 -10.25 12.43 -8.69
C ASP A 41 -10.09 12.79 -7.21
N TRP A 42 -11.02 12.35 -6.37
CA TRP A 42 -10.91 12.53 -4.92
C TRP A 42 -9.72 11.76 -4.36
N MET A 43 -9.58 10.48 -4.68
CA MET A 43 -8.48 9.66 -4.18
C MET A 43 -7.13 10.16 -4.66
N LEU A 44 -7.03 10.68 -5.88
CA LEU A 44 -5.79 11.28 -6.39
C LEU A 44 -5.36 12.56 -5.65
N ARG A 45 -6.20 13.16 -4.81
CA ARG A 45 -5.77 14.25 -3.92
C ARG A 45 -4.84 13.74 -2.82
N ASP A 46 -4.99 12.48 -2.41
CA ASP A 46 -4.04 11.79 -1.56
C ASP A 46 -2.72 11.60 -2.35
N SER A 47 -1.64 12.23 -1.86
CA SER A 47 -0.33 12.19 -2.52
C SER A 47 0.29 10.80 -2.56
N THR A 48 -0.23 9.86 -1.77
CA THR A 48 0.31 8.50 -1.67
C THR A 48 -0.21 7.55 -2.75
N ILE A 49 -1.26 7.92 -3.51
CA ILE A 49 -1.78 7.05 -4.58
C ILE A 49 -0.73 6.82 -5.68
N PRO A 50 -0.04 7.85 -6.22
CA PRO A 50 1.07 7.64 -7.15
C PRO A 50 2.21 6.77 -6.58
N GLU A 51 2.49 6.85 -5.28
CA GLU A 51 3.52 6.02 -4.64
C GLU A 51 3.11 4.54 -4.62
N LEU A 52 1.85 4.28 -4.22
CA LEU A 52 1.28 2.93 -4.24
C LEU A 52 1.21 2.37 -5.66
N MET A 53 0.82 3.21 -6.63
CA MET A 53 0.82 2.88 -8.05
C MET A 53 2.21 2.48 -8.53
N ASN A 54 3.26 3.25 -8.19
CA ASN A 54 4.64 2.92 -8.51
C ASN A 54 5.10 1.60 -7.86
N SER A 55 4.74 1.37 -6.59
CA SER A 55 5.07 0.11 -5.91
C SER A 55 4.47 -1.09 -6.66
N ILE A 56 3.19 -1.04 -6.99
CA ILE A 56 2.50 -2.11 -7.74
C ILE A 56 3.08 -2.25 -9.16
N ALA A 57 3.37 -1.13 -9.82
CA ALA A 57 3.96 -1.11 -11.15
C ALA A 57 5.33 -1.79 -11.21
N GLN A 58 6.12 -1.74 -10.14
CA GLN A 58 7.47 -2.30 -10.08
C GLN A 58 7.53 -3.70 -9.46
N GLN A 59 6.64 -4.03 -8.51
CA GLN A 59 6.71 -5.27 -7.72
C GLN A 59 5.54 -6.23 -7.99
N GLY A 60 4.52 -5.78 -8.74
CA GLY A 60 3.25 -6.48 -8.85
C GLY A 60 2.35 -6.23 -7.64
N TYR A 61 1.14 -6.79 -7.70
CA TYR A 61 0.19 -6.72 -6.59
C TYR A 61 0.49 -7.79 -5.55
N PHE A 62 0.67 -7.41 -4.29
CA PHE A 62 0.93 -8.36 -3.21
C PHE A 62 -0.34 -9.11 -2.80
N SER A 63 -0.41 -10.42 -3.09
CA SER A 63 -1.59 -11.24 -2.80
C SER A 63 -1.85 -11.51 -1.32
N GLY A 64 -0.85 -11.29 -0.45
CA GLY A 64 -1.03 -11.35 1.01
C GLY A 64 -1.92 -10.23 1.57
N GLU A 65 -2.22 -9.22 0.77
CA GLU A 65 -3.26 -8.24 1.07
C GLU A 65 -4.36 -8.29 -0.01
N PRO A 66 -5.31 -9.23 0.07
CA PRO A 66 -6.44 -9.24 -0.85
C PRO A 66 -7.35 -8.01 -0.61
N LEU A 67 -8.15 -7.66 -1.61
CA LEU A 67 -9.28 -6.74 -1.44
C LEU A 67 -10.40 -7.46 -0.68
N LEU A 68 -11.09 -6.76 0.23
CA LEU A 68 -12.26 -7.33 0.92
C LEU A 68 -13.51 -6.81 0.23
N VAL A 69 -14.33 -7.72 -0.28
CA VAL A 69 -15.44 -7.37 -1.16
C VAL A 69 -16.74 -8.03 -0.74
N VAL A 70 -17.85 -7.42 -1.13
CA VAL A 70 -19.18 -8.04 -1.09
C VAL A 70 -19.73 -8.12 -2.51
N ARG A 71 -20.46 -9.18 -2.83
CA ARG A 71 -21.12 -9.34 -4.12
C ARG A 71 -22.36 -8.42 -4.18
N ASN A 72 -22.58 -7.74 -5.30
CA ASN A 72 -23.78 -6.94 -5.54
C ASN A 72 -24.83 -7.71 -6.36
N SER A 73 -25.99 -7.09 -6.59
CA SER A 73 -27.11 -7.68 -7.34
C SER A 73 -26.81 -7.99 -8.81
N ASN A 74 -25.75 -7.41 -9.39
CA ASN A 74 -25.41 -7.51 -10.80
C ASN A 74 -24.17 -8.41 -11.01
N GLU A 75 -23.91 -9.35 -10.10
CA GLU A 75 -22.76 -10.26 -10.15
C GLU A 75 -21.38 -9.57 -10.13
N LYS A 76 -21.33 -8.29 -9.77
CA LYS A 76 -20.10 -7.51 -9.55
C LYS A 76 -19.75 -7.44 -8.07
N TYR A 77 -18.57 -6.90 -7.76
CA TYR A 77 -18.03 -6.88 -6.41
C TYR A 77 -17.77 -5.45 -5.94
N ILE A 78 -18.34 -5.08 -4.80
CA ILE A 78 -18.12 -3.80 -4.15
C ILE A 78 -16.93 -3.94 -3.20
N VAL A 79 -15.90 -3.14 -3.40
CA VAL A 79 -14.66 -3.19 -2.62
C VAL A 79 -14.81 -2.39 -1.34
N ILE A 80 -15.04 -3.08 -0.21
CA ILE A 80 -15.19 -2.46 1.11
C ILE A 80 -13.83 -2.03 1.67
N GLU A 81 -12.79 -2.85 1.47
CA GLU A 81 -11.42 -2.55 1.90
C GLU A 81 -10.42 -2.71 0.76
N GLY A 82 -9.49 -1.75 0.67
CA GLY A 82 -8.48 -1.71 -0.39
C GLY A 82 -8.84 -0.80 -1.57
N ASN A 83 -9.80 0.11 -1.40
CA ASN A 83 -10.17 1.11 -2.42
C ASN A 83 -8.97 1.88 -3.00
N ARG A 84 -7.99 2.29 -2.18
CA ARG A 84 -6.75 2.95 -2.64
C ARG A 84 -5.92 2.07 -3.59
N ARG A 85 -5.84 0.76 -3.29
CA ARG A 85 -5.16 -0.25 -4.12
C ARG A 85 -5.93 -0.48 -5.42
N LEU A 86 -7.26 -0.56 -5.37
CA LEU A 86 -8.10 -0.60 -6.57
C LEU A 86 -7.87 0.62 -7.47
N THR A 87 -7.84 1.83 -6.89
CA THR A 87 -7.58 3.06 -7.65
C THR A 87 -6.21 3.08 -8.30
N ALA A 88 -5.17 2.71 -7.56
CA ALA A 88 -3.82 2.60 -8.10
C ALA A 88 -3.76 1.66 -9.31
N VAL A 89 -4.42 0.49 -9.23
CA VAL A 89 -4.47 -0.47 -10.34
C VAL A 89 -5.32 0.02 -11.50
N LYS A 90 -6.51 0.61 -11.25
CA LYS A 90 -7.36 1.18 -12.30
C LYS A 90 -6.62 2.27 -13.09
N LEU A 91 -5.88 3.15 -12.41
CA LEU A 91 -5.04 4.19 -13.04
C LEU A 91 -3.82 3.63 -13.76
N LEU A 92 -3.32 2.47 -13.33
CA LEU A 92 -2.21 1.78 -14.00
C LEU A 92 -2.63 1.12 -15.31
N LEU A 93 -3.85 0.60 -15.35
CA LEU A 93 -4.46 0.02 -16.55
C LEU A 93 -4.98 1.11 -17.51
N ASP A 94 -5.49 2.22 -16.96
CA ASP A 94 -6.06 3.32 -17.73
C ASP A 94 -5.62 4.68 -17.15
N PRO A 95 -4.42 5.16 -17.51
CA PRO A 95 -3.85 6.40 -16.96
C PRO A 95 -4.60 7.67 -17.39
N GLU A 96 -5.39 7.61 -18.47
CA GLU A 96 -6.16 8.77 -18.97
C GLU A 96 -7.32 9.14 -18.04
N LYS A 97 -7.73 8.22 -17.15
CA LYS A 97 -8.69 8.52 -16.07
C LYS A 97 -8.16 9.51 -15.04
N ALA A 98 -6.86 9.82 -15.02
CA ALA A 98 -6.35 10.85 -14.12
C ALA A 98 -6.70 12.25 -14.62
N SER A 99 -7.55 12.99 -13.90
CA SER A 99 -7.78 14.41 -14.19
C SER A 99 -6.71 15.33 -13.55
N ILE A 100 -6.13 14.89 -12.43
CA ILE A 100 -5.08 15.57 -11.67
C ILE A 100 -3.87 14.66 -11.51
N LYS A 101 -2.70 15.24 -11.18
CA LYS A 101 -1.42 14.50 -11.07
C LYS A 101 -1.08 13.65 -12.32
N LYS A 102 -1.56 14.07 -13.50
CA LYS A 102 -1.43 13.36 -14.78
C LYS A 102 0.00 12.91 -15.08
N THR A 103 0.97 13.79 -14.86
CA THR A 103 2.39 13.47 -15.10
C THR A 103 2.85 12.30 -14.24
N ALA A 104 2.56 12.31 -12.93
CA ALA A 104 2.98 11.23 -12.03
C ALA A 104 2.32 9.89 -12.40
N VAL A 105 1.02 9.92 -12.72
CA VAL A 105 0.28 8.72 -13.15
C VAL A 105 0.81 8.20 -14.49
N SER A 106 0.99 9.08 -15.49
CA SER A 106 1.49 8.70 -16.81
C SER A 106 2.92 8.15 -16.75
N THR A 107 3.80 8.75 -15.95
CA THR A 107 5.16 8.24 -15.73
C THR A 107 5.12 6.85 -15.08
N ALA A 108 4.37 6.68 -13.99
CA ALA A 108 4.23 5.38 -13.32
C ALA A 108 3.69 4.30 -14.26
N ALA A 109 2.70 4.64 -15.09
CA ALA A 109 2.13 3.72 -16.07
C ALA A 109 3.09 3.39 -17.22
N LYS A 110 3.90 4.34 -17.68
CA LYS A 110 4.91 4.11 -18.73
C LYS A 110 6.05 3.22 -18.25
N GLU A 111 6.53 3.46 -17.03
CA GLU A 111 7.66 2.73 -16.43
C GLU A 111 7.25 1.40 -15.79
N ALA A 112 5.96 1.03 -15.86
CA ALA A 112 5.42 -0.16 -15.21
C ALA A 112 5.95 -1.46 -15.82
N GLN A 113 6.51 -2.30 -14.95
CA GLN A 113 6.88 -3.69 -15.23
C GLN A 113 5.67 -4.63 -15.08
N PHE A 114 4.75 -4.31 -14.18
CA PHE A 114 3.55 -5.09 -13.89
C PHE A 114 2.28 -4.26 -14.08
N ARG A 115 1.26 -4.85 -14.73
CA ARG A 115 -0.07 -4.25 -14.93
C ARG A 115 -1.14 -5.29 -14.63
N PRO A 116 -1.52 -5.51 -13.35
CA PRO A 116 -2.41 -6.60 -12.98
C PRO A 116 -3.86 -6.32 -13.44
N GLU A 117 -4.37 -7.15 -14.36
CA GLU A 117 -5.75 -7.08 -14.86
C GLU A 117 -6.76 -7.78 -13.94
N ARG A 118 -6.27 -8.63 -13.04
CA ARG A 118 -7.06 -9.34 -12.03
C ARG A 118 -6.44 -9.13 -10.66
N LEU A 119 -7.28 -8.94 -9.64
CA LEU A 119 -6.84 -8.71 -8.27
C LEU A 119 -7.31 -9.81 -7.33
N PRO A 120 -6.49 -10.19 -6.34
CA PRO A 120 -6.87 -11.12 -5.30
C PRO A 120 -7.92 -10.49 -4.39
N VAL A 121 -9.02 -11.22 -4.16
CA VAL A 121 -10.13 -10.79 -3.33
C VAL A 121 -10.54 -11.87 -2.35
N LEU A 122 -11.02 -11.43 -1.19
CA LEU A 122 -11.79 -12.24 -0.26
C LEU A 122 -13.25 -11.76 -0.32
N ILE A 123 -14.14 -12.69 -0.67
CA ILE A 123 -15.56 -12.40 -0.82
C ILE A 123 -16.27 -12.69 0.49
N PHE A 124 -17.01 -11.71 0.98
CA PHE A 124 -17.85 -11.81 2.16
C PHE A 124 -19.32 -11.76 1.76
N ASN A 125 -20.16 -12.41 2.57
CA ASN A 125 -21.60 -12.43 2.35
C ASN A 125 -22.23 -11.08 2.68
N ARG A 126 -21.76 -10.42 3.74
CA ARG A 126 -22.32 -9.15 4.21
C ARG A 126 -21.23 -8.13 4.51
N ARG A 127 -21.59 -6.85 4.42
CA ARG A 127 -20.67 -5.72 4.67
C ARG A 127 -20.21 -5.71 6.13
N GLU A 128 -21.12 -6.02 7.04
CA GLU A 128 -20.92 -5.99 8.49
C GLU A 128 -19.79 -6.94 8.91
N ASP A 129 -19.68 -8.08 8.23
CA ASP A 129 -18.62 -9.08 8.48
C ASP A 129 -17.22 -8.51 8.19
N ILE A 130 -17.12 -7.48 7.33
CA ILE A 130 -15.88 -6.75 7.04
C ILE A 130 -15.68 -5.60 8.05
N LEU A 131 -16.75 -4.84 8.36
CA LEU A 131 -16.66 -3.64 9.21
C LEU A 131 -16.09 -3.95 10.60
N ASP A 132 -16.49 -5.07 11.21
CA ASP A 132 -15.99 -5.49 12.53
C ASP A 132 -14.46 -5.68 12.53
N TYR A 133 -13.91 -6.21 11.43
CA TYR A 133 -12.47 -6.36 11.24
C TYR A 133 -11.77 -5.02 10.98
N LEU A 134 -12.40 -4.13 10.20
CA LEU A 134 -11.81 -2.85 9.82
C LEU A 134 -11.67 -1.86 10.97
N GLY A 135 -12.58 -1.90 11.95
CA GLY A 135 -12.56 -1.00 13.10
C GLY A 135 -11.20 -1.00 13.80
N TYR A 136 -10.70 -2.16 14.21
CA TYR A 136 -9.38 -2.26 14.84
C TYR A 136 -8.26 -1.86 13.87
N ARG A 137 -8.28 -2.39 12.64
CA ARG A 137 -7.19 -2.20 11.66
C ARG A 137 -6.95 -0.73 11.29
N HIS A 138 -8.01 0.07 11.16
CA HIS A 138 -7.90 1.47 10.72
C HIS A 138 -8.00 2.50 11.84
N ILE A 139 -8.73 2.22 12.93
CA ILE A 139 -8.85 3.19 14.04
C ILE A 139 -7.65 3.07 14.96
N THR A 140 -7.28 1.84 15.36
CA THR A 140 -6.08 1.64 16.19
C THR A 140 -4.82 1.72 15.32
N GLY A 141 -4.91 1.25 14.08
CA GLY A 141 -3.81 1.28 13.13
C GLY A 141 -2.75 0.21 13.42
N ILE A 142 -1.83 0.03 12.46
CA ILE A 142 -0.65 -0.81 12.65
C ILE A 142 0.35 -0.02 13.48
N LYS A 143 0.88 -0.64 14.55
CA LYS A 143 1.94 -0.03 15.35
C LYS A 143 3.16 0.24 14.46
N GLN A 144 3.50 1.51 14.34
CA GLN A 144 4.66 1.93 13.56
C GLN A 144 5.94 1.37 14.16
N TRP A 145 6.84 0.90 13.30
CA TRP A 145 8.17 0.50 13.72
C TRP A 145 8.96 1.68 14.27
N SER A 146 9.72 1.41 15.34
CA SER A 146 10.72 2.34 15.88
C SER A 146 11.82 2.60 14.84
N SER A 147 12.58 3.69 15.01
CA SER A 147 13.69 4.00 14.11
C SER A 147 14.71 2.86 14.03
N LEU A 148 15.03 2.22 15.16
CA LEU A 148 15.94 1.07 15.20
C LEU A 148 15.39 -0.13 14.42
N ALA A 149 14.11 -0.46 14.56
CA ALA A 149 13.49 -1.55 13.82
C ALA A 149 13.49 -1.27 12.30
N LYS A 150 13.18 -0.03 11.89
CA LYS A 150 13.28 0.39 10.48
C LYS A 150 14.70 0.26 9.95
N ALA A 151 15.70 0.69 10.71
CA ALA A 151 17.10 0.61 10.32
C ALA A 151 17.58 -0.85 10.18
N LYS A 152 17.25 -1.73 11.13
CA LYS A 152 17.55 -3.18 11.04
C LYS A 152 16.91 -3.84 9.82
N TYR A 153 15.68 -3.48 9.50
CA TYR A 153 15.03 -3.94 8.27
C TYR A 153 15.74 -3.44 7.01
N LEU A 154 16.11 -2.15 6.96
CA LEU A 154 16.84 -1.59 5.81
C LEU A 154 18.21 -2.25 5.64
N ARG A 155 18.91 -2.60 6.72
CA ARG A 155 20.15 -3.39 6.68
C ARG A 155 19.92 -4.74 6.00
N GLN A 156 18.91 -5.50 6.43
CA GLN A 156 18.56 -6.79 5.82
C GLN A 156 18.27 -6.66 4.32
N LEU A 157 17.56 -5.60 3.89
CA LEU A 157 17.33 -5.35 2.47
C LEU A 157 18.62 -4.98 1.72
N SER A 158 19.49 -4.16 2.30
CA SER A 158 20.75 -3.75 1.67
C SER A 158 21.67 -4.94 1.40
N GLU A 159 21.63 -5.96 2.26
CA GLU A 159 22.40 -7.21 2.08
C GLU A 159 21.96 -8.00 0.84
N THR A 160 20.73 -7.83 0.38
CA THR A 160 20.26 -8.44 -0.89
C THR A 160 20.75 -7.71 -2.14
N MET A 161 21.38 -6.55 -1.97
CA MET A 161 21.86 -5.65 -3.03
C MET A 161 23.40 -5.54 -3.04
N GLN A 162 24.10 -6.52 -2.45
CA GLN A 162 25.55 -6.53 -2.36
C GLN A 162 26.21 -6.35 -3.73
N GLY A 163 27.20 -5.45 -3.79
CA GLY A 163 27.93 -5.12 -5.02
C GLY A 163 27.38 -3.90 -5.78
N GLU A 164 26.20 -3.38 -5.44
CA GLU A 164 25.72 -2.10 -5.94
C GLU A 164 26.43 -0.93 -5.23
N ASP A 165 26.60 0.19 -5.93
CA ASP A 165 27.06 1.44 -5.33
C ASP A 165 26.10 1.92 -4.22
N VAL A 166 26.67 2.49 -3.15
CA VAL A 166 25.91 2.86 -1.94
C VAL A 166 24.81 3.89 -2.25
N ASP A 167 25.05 4.85 -3.15
CA ASP A 167 24.03 5.83 -3.51
C ASP A 167 22.90 5.19 -4.33
N VAL A 168 23.23 4.18 -5.14
CA VAL A 168 22.24 3.39 -5.89
C VAL A 168 21.39 2.56 -4.92
N GLN A 169 22.02 1.88 -3.95
CA GLN A 169 21.31 1.13 -2.92
C GLN A 169 20.37 2.02 -2.12
N HIS A 170 20.84 3.17 -1.62
CA HIS A 170 20.00 4.09 -0.85
C HIS A 170 18.79 4.59 -1.65
N LYS A 171 18.97 4.92 -2.94
CA LYS A 171 17.85 5.32 -3.81
C LYS A 171 16.85 4.19 -4.00
N ARG A 172 17.32 2.95 -4.17
CA ARG A 172 16.46 1.77 -4.34
C ARG A 172 15.69 1.46 -3.06
N LEU A 173 16.36 1.46 -1.90
CA LEU A 173 15.74 1.30 -0.60
C LEU A 173 14.70 2.39 -0.32
N ALA A 174 15.01 3.65 -0.65
CA ALA A 174 14.10 4.77 -0.51
C ALA A 174 12.82 4.57 -1.35
N LYS A 175 12.95 4.06 -2.58
CA LYS A 175 11.79 3.69 -3.41
C LYS A 175 10.97 2.56 -2.76
N ILE A 176 11.61 1.54 -2.19
CA ILE A 176 10.94 0.40 -1.55
C ILE A 176 10.08 0.87 -0.37
N ILE A 177 10.62 1.75 0.48
CA ILE A 177 9.92 2.21 1.69
C ILE A 177 9.10 3.50 1.48
N GLY A 178 9.00 4.01 0.25
CA GLY A 178 8.29 5.27 -0.04
C GLY A 178 8.89 6.47 0.70
N SER A 179 10.21 6.63 0.68
CA SER A 179 10.93 7.66 1.41
C SER A 179 12.00 8.35 0.56
N ARG A 180 12.83 9.18 1.20
CA ARG A 180 13.96 9.89 0.59
C ARG A 180 15.26 9.16 0.86
N SER A 181 16.19 9.21 -0.10
CA SER A 181 17.50 8.55 0.00
C SER A 181 18.32 9.03 1.21
N ASP A 182 18.23 10.32 1.56
CA ASP A 182 18.93 10.89 2.71
C ASP A 182 18.37 10.38 4.06
N TYR A 183 17.07 10.09 4.11
CA TYR A 183 16.45 9.49 5.29
C TYR A 183 16.89 8.04 5.49
N VAL A 184 16.99 7.26 4.41
CA VAL A 184 17.55 5.90 4.45
C VAL A 184 18.98 5.91 4.98
N ALA A 185 19.83 6.79 4.43
CA ALA A 185 21.22 6.93 4.88
C ALA A 185 21.30 7.24 6.39
N LYS A 186 20.48 8.18 6.88
CA LYS A 186 20.42 8.51 8.32
C LYS A 186 20.06 7.32 9.20
N LEU A 187 19.12 6.48 8.77
CA LEU A 187 18.73 5.29 9.53
C LEU A 187 19.85 4.26 9.58
N LEU A 188 20.52 3.99 8.46
CA LEU A 188 21.61 3.02 8.38
C LEU A 188 22.84 3.48 9.18
N ILE A 189 23.25 4.74 9.03
CA ILE A 189 24.35 5.33 9.83
C ILE A 189 24.01 5.30 11.32
N GLY A 190 22.78 5.66 11.69
CA GLY A 190 22.33 5.59 13.08
C GLY A 190 22.39 4.17 13.66
N LEU A 191 22.17 3.16 12.83
CA LEU A 191 22.30 1.76 13.23
C LEU A 191 23.75 1.38 13.50
N GLU A 192 24.68 1.78 12.63
CA GLU A 192 26.12 1.51 12.81
C GLU A 192 26.66 2.17 14.07
N VAL A 193 26.27 3.41 14.34
CA VAL A 193 26.66 4.10 15.59
C VAL A 193 26.07 3.39 16.80
N TYR A 194 24.82 2.94 16.73
CA TYR A 194 24.17 2.19 17.81
C TYR A 194 24.92 0.88 18.12
N GLU A 195 25.24 0.08 17.10
CA GLU A 195 25.96 -1.19 17.25
C GLU A 195 27.38 -0.96 17.79
N LEU A 196 28.09 0.07 17.31
CA LEU A 196 29.42 0.42 17.83
C LEU A 196 29.39 0.74 19.34
N ILE A 197 28.36 1.46 19.78
CA ILE A 197 28.18 1.82 21.20
C ILE A 197 27.82 0.58 22.04
N GLU A 198 26.96 -0.28 21.51
CA GLU A 198 26.54 -1.53 22.15
C GLU A 198 27.72 -2.50 22.32
N ASP A 199 28.55 -2.66 21.29
CA ASP A 199 29.74 -3.53 21.31
C ASP A 199 30.88 -2.98 22.18
N SER A 200 30.92 -1.67 22.42
CA SER A 200 31.97 -1.01 23.22
C SER A 200 31.68 -1.00 24.74
N ASP A 201 30.69 -1.74 25.23
CA ASP A 201 30.25 -1.78 26.64
C ASP A 201 29.92 -0.38 27.23
N PHE A 202 29.61 0.61 26.39
CA PHE A 202 29.48 2.01 26.78
C PHE A 202 28.16 2.31 27.53
N MET A 203 27.26 1.32 27.63
CA MET A 203 25.95 1.42 28.29
C MET A 203 26.00 1.38 29.82
N VAL A 204 27.18 1.39 30.45
CA VAL A 204 27.36 1.45 31.91
C VAL A 204 27.20 2.88 32.48
N LEU A 205 27.01 3.90 31.63
CA LEU A 205 26.70 5.25 32.10
C LEU A 205 25.23 5.31 32.56
N LYS A 206 25.02 5.02 33.84
CA LYS A 206 23.83 5.44 34.59
C LYS A 206 23.77 6.97 34.54
N ILE A 207 22.81 7.52 33.80
CA ILE A 207 22.36 8.91 33.92
C ILE A 207 21.27 8.95 35.00
#